data_AF-A0A954EGD0-F1
#
_entry.id   AF-A0A954EGD0-F1
#
_cell.length_a   1.000
_cell.length_b   1.000
_cell.length_c   1.000
_cell.angle_alpha   90.00
_cell.angle_beta   90.00
_cell.angle_gamma   90.00
#
_symmetry.space_group_name_H-M   'P 1'
#
loop_
_entity.id
_entity.type
_entity.pdbx_description
1 polymer ?
#
loop_
_entity_poly.entity_id
_entity_poly.type
_entity_poly.pdbx_seq_one_letter_code
_entity_poly.pdbx_strand_id
1 'polypeptide(L)' 'AYLHGFNVRPDTHQRYRQWMTHKLGSWHDQYGRSGCVGCGRCITWCPVGIDLTQEVLAFKEEAE' A
#
# COMPACT_ATOMS: atom_id res chain seq x y z
N ALA A 1 10.51 -6.56 6.80
CA ALA A 1 10.18 -7.23 8.07
C ALA A 1 10.94 -8.54 8.08
N TYR A 2 11.77 -8.77 9.09
CA TYR A 2 12.50 -10.04 9.24
C TYR A 2 11.71 -10.93 10.20
N LEU A 3 11.47 -12.18 9.81
CA LEU A 3 10.81 -13.19 10.64
C LEU A 3 11.78 -14.36 10.79
N HIS A 4 12.23 -14.64 12.02
CA HIS A 4 13.25 -15.66 12.31
C HIS A 4 14.51 -15.56 11.43
N GLY A 5 14.99 -14.35 11.16
CA GLY A 5 16.17 -14.10 10.32
C GLY A 5 15.90 -14.10 8.81
N PHE A 6 14.70 -14.45 8.36
CA PHE A 6 14.31 -14.45 6.95
C PHE A 6 13.60 -13.15 6.57
N ASN A 7 14.00 -12.56 5.44
CA ASN A 7 13.26 -11.45 4.87
C ASN A 7 12.03 -11.99 4.12
N VAL A 8 10.85 -11.85 4.72
CA VAL A 8 9.59 -12.37 4.13
C VAL A 8 9.09 -11.56 2.93
N ARG A 9 9.64 -10.35 2.72
CA ARG A 9 9.33 -9.48 1.57
C ARG A 9 10.63 -8.86 1.05
N PRO A 10 11.50 -9.64 0.37
CA PRO A 10 12.80 -9.15 -0.09
C PRO A 10 12.63 -7.97 -1.04
N ASP A 11 11.68 -8.06 -1.97
CA ASP A 11 11.45 -7.08 -3.02
C ASP A 11 10.62 -5.88 -2.57
N THR A 12 10.95 -4.71 -3.12
CA THR A 12 10.21 -3.46 -2.89
C THR A 12 8.76 -3.59 -3.32
N HIS A 13 8.50 -4.25 -4.46
CA HIS A 13 7.14 -4.50 -4.96
C HIS A 13 6.26 -5.23 -3.92
N GLN A 14 6.79 -6.28 -3.29
CA GLN A 14 6.04 -7.04 -2.28
C GLN A 14 5.75 -6.21 -1.02
N ARG A 15 6.68 -5.34 -0.62
CA ARG A 15 6.48 -4.42 0.51
C ARG A 15 5.43 -3.35 0.19
N TYR A 16 5.48 -2.82 -1.03
CA TYR A 16 4.52 -1.82 -1.50
C TYR A 16 3.11 -2.40 -1.60
N ARG A 17 2.98 -3.59 -2.19
CA ARG A 17 1.73 -4.36 -2.23
C ARG A 17 1.17 -4.58 -0.82
N GLN A 18 2.00 -5.05 0.13
CA GLN A 18 1.58 -5.22 1.53
C GLN A 18 1.08 -3.91 2.15
N TRP A 19 1.77 -2.79 1.91
CA TRP A 19 1.35 -1.49 2.44
C TRP A 19 0.00 -1.07 1.87
N MET A 20 -0.22 -1.21 0.56
CA MET A 20 -1.49 -0.90 -0.09
C MET A 20 -2.62 -1.79 0.44
N THR A 21 -2.43 -3.12 0.45
CA THR A 21 -3.44 -4.05 1.00
C THR A 21 -3.77 -3.70 2.45
N HIS A 22 -2.76 -3.40 3.27
CA HIS A 22 -2.97 -3.09 4.67
C HIS A 22 -3.71 -1.78 4.88
N LYS A 23 -3.41 -0.73 4.12
CA LYS A 23 -4.02 0.60 4.30
C LYS A 23 -5.35 0.78 3.59
N LEU A 24 -5.56 0.07 2.47
CA LEU A 24 -6.67 0.34 1.56
C LEU A 24 -7.60 -0.86 1.38
N GLY A 25 -7.17 -2.07 1.73
CA GLY A 25 -7.99 -3.29 1.74
C GLY A 25 -8.35 -3.69 3.16
N SER A 26 -7.47 -4.43 3.83
CA SER A 26 -7.74 -5.09 5.12
C SER A 26 -8.10 -4.14 6.26
N TRP A 27 -7.75 -2.84 6.14
CA TRP A 27 -8.17 -1.83 7.11
C TRP A 27 -9.69 -1.68 7.15
N HIS A 28 -10.36 -1.84 5.99
CA HIS A 28 -11.81 -1.81 5.92
C HIS A 28 -12.43 -2.97 6.70
N ASP A 29 -11.89 -4.19 6.57
CA ASP A 29 -12.40 -5.36 7.28
C ASP A 29 -12.23 -5.22 8.80
N GLN A 30 -11.12 -4.62 9.25
CA GLN A 30 -10.82 -4.46 10.68
C GLN A 30 -11.54 -3.28 11.33
N TYR A 31 -11.70 -2.17 10.60
CA TYR A 31 -12.11 -0.89 11.19
C TYR A 31 -13.29 -0.22 10.49
N GLY A 32 -13.89 -0.85 9.48
CA GLY A 32 -14.99 -0.30 8.70
C GLY A 32 -14.62 0.94 7.87
N ARG A 33 -13.33 1.27 7.74
CA ARG A 33 -12.85 2.46 7.04
C ARG A 33 -11.49 2.25 6.38
N SER A 34 -11.11 3.16 5.49
CA SER A 34 -9.76 3.19 4.94
C SER A 34 -8.76 3.65 6.01
N GLY A 35 -7.55 3.08 5.96
CA GLY A 35 -6.39 3.59 6.70
C GLY A 35 -5.77 4.82 6.04
N CYS A 36 -6.15 5.13 4.80
CA CYS A 36 -5.83 6.40 4.14
C CYS A 36 -6.88 7.45 4.48
N VAL A 37 -6.44 8.61 4.96
CA VAL A 37 -7.32 9.74 5.34
C VAL A 37 -7.44 10.83 4.27
N GLY A 38 -6.89 10.60 3.07
CA GLY A 38 -6.98 11.57 1.97
C GLY A 38 -6.10 12.83 2.12
N CYS A 39 -5.06 12.80 2.96
CA CYS A 39 -4.21 13.98 3.23
C CYS A 39 -3.30 14.44 2.07
N GLY A 40 -3.22 13.70 0.96
CA GLY A 40 -2.45 14.07 -0.24
C GLY A 40 -0.92 14.03 -0.14
N ARG A 41 -0.33 14.01 1.07
CA ARG A 41 1.13 14.07 1.30
C ARG A 41 1.94 13.01 0.54
N CYS A 42 1.38 11.81 0.37
CA CYS A 42 2.02 10.73 -0.38
C CYS A 42 2.25 11.07 -1.85
N ILE A 43 1.41 11.91 -2.47
CA ILE A 43 1.54 12.35 -3.86
C ILE A 43 2.34 13.64 -3.90
N THR A 44 1.94 14.64 -3.09
CA THR A 44 2.56 15.98 -3.11
C THR A 44 4.05 15.94 -2.77
N TRP A 45 4.47 15.06 -1.86
CA TRP A 45 5.86 15.04 -1.35
C TRP A 45 6.64 13.81 -1.82
N CYS A 46 6.11 13.04 -2.78
CA CYS A 46 6.84 11.89 -3.29
C CYS A 46 8.09 12.36 -4.04
N PRO A 47 9.31 11.98 -3.60
CA PRO A 47 10.55 12.42 -4.25
C PRO A 47 10.72 11.83 -5.66
N VAL A 48 10.03 10.72 -5.95
CA VAL A 48 10.10 9.99 -7.23
C VAL A 48 8.81 10.10 -8.05
N GLY A 49 7.86 10.95 -7.63
CA GLY A 49 6.68 11.26 -8.42
C GLY A 49 5.63 10.15 -8.53
N ILE A 50 5.54 9.24 -7.55
CA ILE A 50 4.50 8.20 -7.54
C ILE A 50 3.13 8.85 -7.30
N ASP A 51 2.20 8.60 -8.21
CA ASP A 51 0.78 8.90 -7.99
C ASP A 51 0.09 7.70 -7.34
N LEU A 52 -0.16 7.82 -6.04
CA LEU A 52 -0.84 6.78 -5.27
C LEU A 52 -2.24 6.44 -5.85
N THR A 53 -2.96 7.38 -6.45
CA THR A 53 -4.30 7.09 -6.98
C THR A 53 -4.23 6.10 -8.14
N GLN A 54 -3.25 6.27 -9.03
CA GLN A 54 -3.04 5.38 -10.17
C GLN A 54 -2.59 4.00 -9.72
N GLU A 55 -1.67 3.94 -8.76
CA GLU A 55 -1.19 2.67 -8.19
C GLU A 55 -2.33 1.88 -7.52
N VAL A 56 -3.26 2.56 -6.86
CA VAL A 56 -4.41 1.92 -6.21
C VAL A 56 -5.42 1.41 -7.22
N LEU A 57 -5.62 2.12 -8.33
CA LEU A 57 -6.45 1.64 -9.44
C LEU A 57 -5.83 0.38 -10.06
N ALA A 58 -4.55 0.42 -10.42
CA ALA A 58 -3.84 -0.73 -10.95
C ALA A 58 -3.85 -1.94 -9.99
N PHE A 59 -3.68 -1.70 -8.69
CA PHE A 59 -3.76 -2.75 -7.68
C PHE A 59 -5.15 -3.38 -7.57
N LYS A 60 -6.23 -2.59 -7.74
CA LYS A 60 -7.60 -3.11 -7.76
C LYS A 60 -7.83 -3.99 -8.99
N GLU A 61 -7.37 -3.54 -10.16
CA GLU A 61 -7.47 -4.31 -11.41
C GLU A 61 -6.69 -5.63 -11.34
N GLU A 62 -5.54 -5.68 -10.65
CA GLU A 62 -4.79 -6.93 -10.42
C GLU A 62 -5.48 -7.89 -9.42
N ALA A 63 -6.35 -7.36 -8.55
CA ALA A 63 -7.04 -8.13 -7.52
C ALA A 63 -8.38 -8.72 -7.98
N GLU A 64 -8.95 -8.18 -9.07
CA GLU A 64 -10.16 -8.68 -9.75
C GLU A 64 -9.82 -9.82 -10.73
#